data_AF-A0A954SZQ1-F1
#
_entry.id   AF-A0A954SZQ1-F1
#
_cell.length_a   1.000
_cell.length_b   1.000
_cell.length_c   1.000
_cell.angle_alpha   90.00
_cell.angle_beta   90.00
_cell.angle_gamma   90.00
#
_symmetry.space_group_name_H-M   'P 1'
#
loop_
_entity.id
_entity.type
_entity.pdbx_description
1 polymer ?
#
loop_
_entity_poly.entity_id
_entity_poly.type
_entity_poly.pdbx_seq_one_letter_code
_entity_poly.pdbx_strand_id
1 'polypeptide(L)'
;MTHPRRLRANSLLDVARRVDGVSPFVVGESERDGSTPRRPRRFSYSLPAELATVPRVWSPTLRAAFVLALVGLFWGLTAKVTRADTIVLRDFTTLEDVTIARIDEQGVQLVGSRRLGWGEIRYGEVSGDQQADFDRWLNEFGPTLYRLRYRLDLRDDGGAGPIAESLADSFGDSSSTAGQLVQLGLYRFHLSQGERAHALAAWLALQRPFDSAQDPRSPRFSWPQTKSDGLWDPQLPPVWFDTEEAAKALPIVVAELERLPNPSPACRLYVASLALAVGDRSLAQEQLRLSNPATPGQQDWLSVIRLQESRAAGQAGERIASLDQRIDQMEPQLQSLARYELGLAKISVGSAASVPRGLIELLRVPAEQGDLAPEIAAAALWRAALTMQGLEQASAAARVRNELMRQFPETWHGQALRDGRITLAP
;
A
#
# COMPACT_ATOMS: atom_id res chain seq x y z
N MET A 1 -18.71 21.66 7.36
CA MET A 1 -17.68 21.79 6.31
C MET A 1 -17.17 23.22 6.32
N THR A 2 -16.20 23.50 7.18
CA THR A 2 -15.53 24.81 7.30
C THR A 2 -14.25 24.77 6.48
N HIS A 3 -14.10 25.70 5.54
CA HIS A 3 -12.86 25.87 4.78
C HIS A 3 -11.66 25.99 5.75
N PRO A 4 -10.57 25.24 5.55
CA PRO A 4 -9.37 25.45 6.34
C PRO A 4 -8.85 26.86 6.06
N ARG A 5 -8.78 27.67 7.14
CA ARG A 5 -8.15 28.99 7.12
C ARG A 5 -6.69 28.80 6.69
N ARG A 6 -6.34 29.28 5.48
CA ARG A 6 -4.95 29.59 5.11
C ARG A 6 -4.40 30.62 6.09
N LEU A 7 -3.86 30.17 7.22
CA LEU A 7 -3.19 31.04 8.20
C LEU A 7 -1.69 31.06 7.90
N ARG A 8 -1.28 32.19 7.31
CA ARG A 8 0.05 32.83 7.27
C ARG A 8 1.26 31.89 7.53
N ALA A 9 1.79 31.30 6.46
CA ALA A 9 3.17 30.81 6.36
C ALA A 9 4.20 31.83 6.91
N ASN A 10 3.85 33.12 6.94
CA ASN A 10 4.68 34.19 7.50
C ASN A 10 5.02 34.02 9.00
N SER A 11 4.23 33.35 9.86
CA SER A 11 4.58 33.25 11.29
C SER A 11 5.73 32.27 11.59
N LEU A 12 5.80 31.15 10.86
CA LEU A 12 6.89 30.18 10.98
C LEU A 12 8.13 30.67 10.22
N LEU A 13 7.91 31.29 9.06
CA LEU A 13 8.97 31.98 8.34
C LEU A 13 9.46 33.22 9.09
N ASP A 14 8.70 33.89 9.96
CA ASP A 14 9.21 35.02 10.77
C ASP A 14 10.12 34.57 11.92
N VAL A 15 9.98 33.33 12.40
CA VAL A 15 10.97 32.70 13.28
C VAL A 15 12.26 32.40 12.50
N ALA A 16 12.15 32.01 11.22
CA ALA A 16 13.29 31.77 10.33
C ALA A 16 13.90 33.05 9.71
N ARG A 17 13.12 34.11 9.48
CA ARG A 17 13.54 35.39 8.86
C ARG A 17 14.22 36.33 9.84
N ARG A 18 14.06 36.11 11.16
CA ARG A 18 14.97 36.71 12.14
C ARG A 18 16.39 36.14 12.05
N VAL A 19 16.59 35.07 11.28
CA VAL A 19 17.89 34.41 11.12
C VAL A 19 18.54 34.71 9.76
N ASP A 20 17.81 34.97 8.67
CA ASP A 20 18.41 35.42 7.41
C ASP A 20 17.41 36.20 6.54
N GLY A 21 17.83 37.37 6.02
CA GLY A 21 17.02 38.27 5.22
C GLY A 21 17.27 38.15 3.72
N VAL A 22 16.37 37.49 2.97
CA VAL A 22 16.31 37.54 1.49
C VAL A 22 14.85 37.35 1.01
N SER A 23 14.50 38.05 -0.08
CA SER A 23 13.16 38.16 -0.71
C SER A 23 12.99 37.21 -1.91
N PRO A 24 11.77 36.72 -2.25
CA PRO A 24 11.57 35.76 -3.35
C PRO A 24 11.11 36.38 -4.68
N PHE A 25 11.44 35.68 -5.77
CA PHE A 25 11.13 35.97 -7.17
C PHE A 25 9.97 35.06 -7.67
N VAL A 26 9.16 35.56 -8.62
CA VAL A 26 7.96 34.90 -9.18
C VAL A 26 8.28 34.21 -10.51
N VAL A 27 7.74 33.01 -10.74
CA VAL A 27 7.84 32.24 -12.01
C VAL A 27 6.45 32.08 -12.63
N GLY A 28 6.37 32.27 -13.95
CA GLY A 28 5.17 32.20 -14.77
C GLY A 28 4.84 30.82 -15.34
N GLU A 29 3.57 30.64 -15.69
CA GLU A 29 2.96 29.44 -16.26
C GLU A 29 3.23 29.31 -17.77
N SER A 30 3.38 28.06 -18.23
CA SER A 30 3.46 27.68 -19.64
C SER A 30 2.44 26.59 -19.94
N GLU A 31 1.58 26.88 -20.92
CA GLU A 31 0.65 25.97 -21.61
C GLU A 31 1.32 24.71 -22.14
N ARG A 32 0.58 23.60 -22.17
CA ARG A 32 0.80 22.51 -23.14
C ARG A 32 -0.50 21.88 -23.64
N ASP A 33 -0.33 21.43 -24.87
CA ASP A 33 -1.26 21.17 -25.95
C ASP A 33 -1.67 19.68 -26.05
N GLY A 34 -2.73 19.43 -26.81
CA GLY A 34 -3.52 18.21 -26.84
C GLY A 34 -2.95 17.03 -27.63
N SER A 35 -3.58 15.86 -27.44
CA SER A 35 -3.35 14.65 -28.23
C SER A 35 -4.66 13.89 -28.48
N THR A 36 -4.79 13.38 -29.71
CA THR A 36 -5.98 12.74 -30.31
C THR A 36 -5.94 11.20 -30.20
N PRO A 37 -7.10 10.50 -30.20
CA PRO A 37 -7.15 9.05 -30.02
C PRO A 37 -7.15 8.25 -31.34
N ARG A 38 -6.47 7.09 -31.34
CA ARG A 38 -6.45 6.09 -32.42
C ARG A 38 -7.63 5.12 -32.33
N ARG A 39 -8.18 4.73 -33.49
CA ARG A 39 -9.28 3.77 -33.68
C ARG A 39 -8.82 2.30 -33.57
N PRO A 40 -9.70 1.37 -33.13
CA PRO A 40 -9.41 -0.07 -33.08
C PRO A 40 -9.67 -0.80 -34.42
N ARG A 41 -8.86 -1.83 -34.68
CA ARG A 41 -8.98 -2.79 -35.80
C ARG A 41 -10.00 -3.89 -35.46
N ARG A 42 -10.90 -4.20 -36.40
CA ARG A 42 -11.79 -5.37 -36.36
C ARG A 42 -11.06 -6.60 -36.93
N PHE A 43 -11.15 -7.72 -36.24
CA PHE A 43 -10.81 -9.04 -36.76
C PHE A 43 -12.11 -9.79 -37.09
N SER A 44 -12.16 -10.40 -38.28
CA SER A 44 -13.26 -11.23 -38.77
C SER A 44 -12.77 -12.67 -38.80
N TYR A 45 -13.47 -13.59 -38.12
CA TYR A 45 -13.23 -15.03 -38.23
C TYR A 45 -14.22 -15.64 -39.23
N SER A 46 -13.71 -16.31 -40.26
CA SER A 46 -14.48 -17.13 -41.20
C SER A 46 -14.46 -18.59 -40.72
N LEU A 47 -15.63 -19.17 -40.50
CA LEU A 47 -15.80 -20.61 -40.23
C LEU A 47 -15.59 -21.42 -41.52
N PRO A 48 -14.87 -22.56 -41.47
CA PRO A 48 -14.76 -23.47 -42.61
C PRO A 48 -16.07 -24.24 -42.82
N ALA A 49 -16.53 -24.23 -44.06
CA ALA A 49 -17.69 -24.97 -44.54
C ALA A 49 -17.28 -26.39 -44.95
N GLU A 50 -17.16 -27.31 -43.98
CA GLU A 50 -16.93 -28.73 -44.26
C GLU A 50 -17.80 -29.61 -43.35
N LEU A 51 -19.09 -29.69 -43.65
CA LEU A 51 -19.96 -30.77 -43.17
C LEU A 51 -21.03 -31.07 -44.23
N ALA A 52 -20.66 -31.82 -45.26
CA ALA A 52 -21.65 -32.45 -46.14
C ALA A 52 -21.05 -33.69 -46.80
N THR A 53 -21.29 -34.86 -46.22
CA THR A 53 -21.60 -36.11 -46.94
C THR A 53 -21.86 -37.23 -45.93
N VAL A 54 -23.14 -37.53 -45.69
CA VAL A 54 -23.55 -38.76 -45.00
C VAL A 54 -24.10 -39.73 -46.06
N PRO A 55 -23.53 -40.94 -46.22
CA PRO A 55 -24.03 -41.91 -47.19
C PRO A 55 -25.37 -42.52 -46.74
N ARG A 56 -26.40 -42.29 -47.55
CA ARG A 56 -27.71 -42.96 -47.47
C ARG A 56 -27.60 -44.36 -48.07
N VAL A 57 -27.48 -45.42 -47.26
CA VAL A 57 -28.27 -46.68 -47.37
C VAL A 57 -28.11 -47.46 -46.05
N TRP A 58 -29.08 -47.34 -45.14
CA TRP A 58 -29.20 -48.24 -43.98
C TRP A 58 -30.46 -49.08 -44.15
N SER A 59 -30.31 -50.42 -44.08
CA SER A 59 -31.39 -51.38 -44.15
C SER A 59 -32.38 -51.19 -42.98
N PRO A 60 -33.67 -51.54 -43.14
CA PRO A 60 -34.69 -51.31 -42.10
C PRO A 60 -34.37 -52.01 -40.77
N THR A 61 -33.64 -53.13 -40.79
CA THR A 61 -33.18 -53.84 -39.60
C THR A 61 -32.04 -53.13 -38.86
N LEU A 62 -31.10 -52.51 -39.58
CA LEU A 62 -30.05 -51.68 -38.97
C LEU A 62 -30.60 -50.39 -38.37
N ARG A 63 -31.68 -49.82 -38.95
CA ARG A 63 -32.37 -48.66 -38.37
C ARG A 63 -33.04 -49.00 -37.04
N ALA A 64 -33.67 -50.17 -36.92
CA ALA A 64 -34.31 -50.58 -35.66
C ALA A 64 -33.28 -50.84 -34.55
N ALA A 65 -32.16 -51.50 -34.87
CA ALA A 65 -31.07 -51.72 -33.91
C ALA A 65 -30.38 -50.41 -33.50
N PHE A 66 -30.17 -49.48 -34.43
CA PHE A 66 -29.59 -48.17 -34.13
C PHE A 66 -30.54 -47.28 -33.32
N VAL A 67 -31.85 -47.34 -33.57
CA VAL A 67 -32.86 -46.63 -32.76
C VAL A 67 -32.94 -47.23 -31.35
N LEU A 68 -32.90 -48.56 -31.19
CA LEU A 68 -32.85 -49.20 -29.86
C LEU A 68 -31.55 -48.91 -29.11
N ALA A 69 -30.40 -48.90 -29.81
CA ALA A 69 -29.12 -48.50 -29.23
C ALA A 69 -29.11 -47.02 -28.86
N LEU A 70 -29.69 -46.14 -29.69
CA LEU A 70 -29.86 -44.72 -29.36
C LEU A 70 -30.81 -44.52 -28.19
N VAL A 71 -31.91 -45.26 -28.09
CA VAL A 71 -32.86 -45.17 -26.97
C VAL A 71 -32.23 -45.70 -25.68
N GLY A 72 -31.46 -46.79 -25.73
CA GLY A 72 -30.69 -47.30 -24.60
C GLY A 72 -29.57 -46.36 -24.17
N LEU A 73 -28.89 -45.71 -25.13
CA LEU A 73 -27.89 -44.67 -24.86
C LEU A 73 -28.55 -43.41 -24.29
N PHE A 74 -29.74 -43.03 -24.77
CA PHE A 74 -30.50 -41.86 -24.32
C PHE A 74 -31.10 -42.08 -22.91
N TRP A 75 -31.41 -43.33 -22.53
CA TRP A 75 -31.81 -43.70 -21.17
C TRP A 75 -30.61 -43.89 -20.23
N GLY A 76 -29.45 -44.32 -20.72
CA GLY A 76 -28.20 -44.29 -19.94
C GLY A 76 -27.62 -42.87 -19.76
N LEU A 77 -28.00 -41.96 -20.66
CA LEU A 77 -27.72 -40.53 -20.63
C LEU A 77 -28.88 -39.71 -20.05
N THR A 78 -29.87 -40.32 -19.39
CA THR A 78 -30.75 -39.54 -18.50
C THR A 78 -29.85 -38.96 -17.42
N ALA A 79 -29.50 -37.72 -17.68
CA ALA A 79 -28.56 -36.91 -16.98
C ALA A 79 -28.73 -37.14 -15.49
N LYS A 80 -27.60 -37.31 -14.78
CA LYS A 80 -27.53 -36.68 -13.47
C LYS A 80 -27.96 -35.25 -13.74
N VAL A 81 -29.22 -34.92 -13.45
CA VAL A 81 -29.68 -33.54 -13.37
C VAL A 81 -28.82 -33.01 -12.24
N THR A 82 -27.65 -32.50 -12.61
CA THR A 82 -26.79 -31.71 -11.74
C THR A 82 -27.68 -30.57 -11.35
N ARG A 83 -28.27 -30.70 -10.17
CA ARG A 83 -29.11 -29.68 -9.55
C ARG A 83 -28.28 -28.41 -9.64
N ALA A 84 -28.83 -27.39 -10.28
CA ALA A 84 -28.06 -26.19 -10.53
C ALA A 84 -27.73 -25.53 -9.18
N ASP A 85 -26.48 -25.10 -9.00
CA ASP A 85 -26.05 -24.53 -7.72
C ASP A 85 -26.68 -23.14 -7.57
N THR A 86 -27.03 -22.78 -6.34
CA THR A 86 -27.57 -21.46 -6.02
C THR A 86 -26.70 -20.81 -4.97
N ILE A 87 -26.21 -19.60 -5.22
CA ILE A 87 -25.40 -18.84 -4.25
C ILE A 87 -26.07 -17.51 -3.96
N VAL A 88 -26.29 -17.22 -2.67
CA VAL A 88 -26.81 -15.95 -2.20
C VAL A 88 -25.66 -15.13 -1.63
N LEU A 89 -25.45 -13.95 -2.21
CA LEU A 89 -24.45 -12.99 -1.72
C LEU A 89 -25.00 -12.17 -0.55
N ARG A 90 -24.11 -11.52 0.19
CA ARG A 90 -24.48 -10.68 1.35
C ARG A 90 -25.20 -9.39 0.99
N ASP A 91 -25.08 -8.95 -0.26
CA ASP A 91 -25.90 -7.88 -0.82
C ASP A 91 -27.29 -8.36 -1.30
N PHE A 92 -27.64 -9.63 -0.99
CA PHE A 92 -28.87 -10.32 -1.39
C PHE A 92 -29.00 -10.61 -2.88
N THR A 93 -27.95 -10.39 -3.68
CA THR A 93 -27.90 -10.88 -5.05
C THR A 93 -27.90 -12.40 -5.03
N THR A 94 -28.84 -13.01 -5.75
CA THR A 94 -28.92 -14.47 -5.92
C THR A 94 -28.35 -14.83 -7.27
N LEU A 95 -27.39 -15.75 -7.27
CA LEU A 95 -26.81 -16.35 -8.46
C LEU A 95 -27.42 -17.75 -8.60
N GLU A 96 -28.45 -17.84 -9.44
CA GLU A 96 -29.13 -19.09 -9.78
C GLU A 96 -28.44 -19.76 -10.98
N ASP A 97 -28.64 -21.07 -11.11
CA ASP A 97 -28.11 -21.89 -12.20
C ASP A 97 -26.60 -21.76 -12.44
N VAL A 98 -25.83 -21.49 -11.37
CA VAL A 98 -24.37 -21.47 -11.46
C VAL A 98 -23.79 -22.87 -11.33
N THR A 99 -22.59 -23.06 -11.86
CA THR A 99 -21.82 -24.29 -11.67
C THR A 99 -20.54 -23.94 -10.94
N ILE A 100 -20.33 -24.56 -9.79
CA ILE A 100 -19.10 -24.41 -9.03
C ILE A 100 -18.03 -25.31 -9.63
N ALA A 101 -16.96 -24.69 -10.11
CA ALA A 101 -15.81 -25.39 -10.65
C ALA A 101 -14.86 -25.86 -9.54
N ARG A 102 -14.70 -25.05 -8.49
CA ARG A 102 -13.77 -25.34 -7.38
C ARG A 102 -14.17 -24.59 -6.10
N ILE A 103 -13.94 -25.25 -4.96
CA ILE A 103 -14.04 -24.68 -3.62
C ILE A 103 -12.67 -24.78 -2.98
N ASP A 104 -12.11 -23.66 -2.51
CA ASP A 104 -10.82 -23.62 -1.84
C ASP A 104 -10.72 -22.45 -0.85
N GLU A 105 -9.55 -22.28 -0.23
CA GLU A 105 -9.26 -21.16 0.69
C GLU A 105 -9.56 -19.79 0.07
N GLN A 106 -9.47 -19.66 -1.27
CA GLN A 106 -9.63 -18.40 -1.96
C GLN A 106 -11.10 -18.04 -2.15
N GLY A 107 -11.99 -19.01 -2.01
CA GLY A 107 -13.43 -18.84 -2.18
C GLY A 107 -14.05 -19.92 -3.05
N VAL A 108 -15.10 -19.51 -3.76
CA VAL A 108 -15.88 -20.36 -4.65
C VAL A 108 -15.65 -19.91 -6.08
N GLN A 109 -14.98 -20.73 -6.87
CA GLN A 109 -14.73 -20.50 -8.29
C GLN A 109 -15.92 -21.00 -9.10
N LEU A 110 -16.56 -20.12 -9.84
CA LEU A 110 -17.64 -20.45 -10.78
C LEU A 110 -17.07 -20.79 -12.16
N VAL A 111 -17.78 -21.62 -12.91
CA VAL A 111 -17.55 -21.82 -14.35
C VAL A 111 -17.75 -20.48 -15.06
N GLY A 112 -16.81 -20.08 -15.92
CA GLY A 112 -16.77 -18.73 -16.51
C GLY A 112 -15.85 -17.73 -15.77
N SER A 113 -14.95 -18.24 -14.93
CA SER A 113 -13.81 -17.52 -14.35
C SER A 113 -14.12 -16.48 -13.27
N ARG A 114 -15.38 -16.34 -12.83
CA ARG A 114 -15.71 -15.51 -11.65
C ARG A 114 -15.44 -16.30 -10.36
N ARG A 115 -14.61 -15.76 -9.47
CA ARG A 115 -14.49 -16.26 -8.08
C ARG A 115 -15.25 -15.36 -7.12
N LEU A 116 -15.89 -15.95 -6.12
CA LEU A 116 -16.55 -15.29 -5.01
C LEU A 116 -15.77 -15.51 -3.73
N GLY A 117 -15.40 -14.46 -3.02
CA GLY A 117 -14.74 -14.58 -1.73
C GLY A 117 -15.70 -15.05 -0.63
N TRP A 118 -15.21 -15.79 0.37
CA TRP A 118 -16.04 -16.29 1.48
C TRP A 118 -16.77 -15.18 2.25
N GLY A 119 -16.15 -14.00 2.39
CA GLY A 119 -16.78 -12.83 3.02
C GLY A 119 -17.92 -12.19 2.21
N GLU A 120 -18.13 -12.59 0.95
CA GLU A 120 -19.19 -12.09 0.06
C GLU A 120 -20.42 -12.98 0.07
N ILE A 121 -20.23 -14.25 0.41
CA ILE A 121 -21.25 -15.28 0.39
C ILE A 121 -22.01 -15.21 1.71
N ARG A 122 -23.34 -15.25 1.61
CA ARG A 122 -24.25 -15.37 2.75
C ARG A 122 -24.67 -16.82 2.97
N TYR A 123 -25.01 -17.51 1.88
CA TYR A 123 -25.53 -18.86 1.84
C TYR A 123 -25.32 -19.46 0.44
N GLY A 124 -25.28 -20.78 0.33
CA GLY A 124 -25.34 -21.46 -0.95
C GLY A 124 -25.86 -22.89 -0.83
N GLU A 125 -26.58 -23.33 -1.86
CA GLU A 125 -26.96 -24.72 -2.09
C GLU A 125 -26.14 -25.22 -3.27
N VAL A 126 -25.18 -26.08 -2.99
CA VAL A 126 -24.22 -26.67 -3.91
C VAL A 126 -24.55 -28.13 -4.12
N SER A 127 -24.50 -28.57 -5.37
CA SER A 127 -24.85 -29.93 -5.73
C SER A 127 -23.80 -30.97 -5.32
N GLY A 128 -24.30 -32.17 -5.00
CA GLY A 128 -23.46 -33.35 -4.81
C GLY A 128 -22.71 -33.37 -3.47
N ASP A 129 -21.48 -33.82 -3.53
CA ASP A 129 -20.57 -34.04 -2.40
C ASP A 129 -19.85 -32.77 -1.93
N GLN A 130 -19.94 -31.68 -2.70
CA GLN A 130 -19.26 -30.41 -2.41
C GLN A 130 -19.93 -29.56 -1.31
N GLN A 131 -21.20 -29.83 -0.97
CA GLN A 131 -21.94 -29.03 0.03
C GLN A 131 -21.25 -29.03 1.40
N ALA A 132 -20.72 -30.17 1.85
CA ALA A 132 -20.10 -30.27 3.17
C ALA A 132 -18.83 -29.41 3.28
N ASP A 133 -18.01 -29.39 2.22
CA ASP A 133 -16.82 -28.53 2.17
C ASP A 133 -17.22 -27.05 2.04
N PHE A 134 -18.23 -26.74 1.22
CA PHE A 134 -18.77 -25.38 1.11
C PHE A 134 -19.22 -24.83 2.47
N ASP A 135 -20.02 -25.59 3.19
CA ASP A 135 -20.55 -25.21 4.50
C ASP A 135 -19.44 -25.07 5.54
N ARG A 136 -18.44 -25.95 5.53
CA ARG A 136 -17.29 -25.85 6.43
C ARG A 136 -16.58 -24.51 6.23
N TRP A 137 -16.16 -24.20 5.00
CA TRP A 137 -15.44 -22.96 4.70
C TRP A 137 -16.28 -21.71 4.95
N LEU A 138 -17.57 -21.73 4.57
CA LEU A 138 -18.47 -20.60 4.79
C LEU A 138 -18.69 -20.33 6.28
N ASN A 139 -18.89 -21.37 7.09
CA ASN A 139 -19.11 -21.21 8.53
C ASN A 139 -17.83 -20.81 9.27
N GLU A 140 -16.69 -21.37 8.89
CA GLU A 140 -15.40 -21.10 9.53
C GLU A 140 -14.91 -19.67 9.27
N PHE A 141 -14.93 -19.22 8.01
CA PHE A 141 -14.29 -17.94 7.63
C PHE A 141 -15.26 -16.86 7.15
N GLY A 142 -16.42 -17.23 6.60
CA GLY A 142 -17.35 -16.29 5.98
C GLY A 142 -17.76 -15.12 6.89
N PRO A 143 -18.29 -15.38 8.11
CA PRO A 143 -18.65 -14.31 9.04
C PRO A 143 -17.49 -13.39 9.43
N THR A 144 -16.30 -13.94 9.68
CA THR A 144 -15.13 -13.18 10.13
C THR A 144 -14.58 -12.31 9.01
N LEU A 145 -14.42 -12.86 7.79
CA LEU A 145 -14.02 -12.11 6.60
C LEU A 145 -15.01 -11.00 6.24
N TYR A 146 -16.32 -11.27 6.39
CA TYR A 146 -17.34 -10.23 6.19
C TYR A 146 -17.21 -9.07 7.19
N ARG A 147 -16.98 -9.38 8.47
CA ARG A 147 -16.78 -8.34 9.50
C ARG A 147 -15.53 -7.51 9.23
N LEU A 148 -14.42 -8.16 8.84
CA LEU A 148 -13.18 -7.46 8.46
C LEU A 148 -13.46 -6.49 7.31
N ARG A 149 -14.10 -6.99 6.24
CA ARG A 149 -14.49 -6.19 5.07
C ARG A 149 -15.33 -4.98 5.46
N TYR A 150 -16.34 -5.19 6.31
CA TYR A 150 -17.22 -4.13 6.79
C TYR A 150 -16.49 -3.06 7.61
N ARG A 151 -15.57 -3.46 8.50
CA ARG A 151 -14.74 -2.52 9.28
C ARG A 151 -13.81 -1.70 8.37
N LEU A 152 -13.20 -2.34 7.37
CA LEU A 152 -12.38 -1.67 6.37
C LEU A 152 -13.17 -0.67 5.51
N ASP A 153 -14.42 -1.00 5.18
CA ASP A 153 -15.35 -0.11 4.47
C ASP A 153 -15.68 1.12 5.33
N LEU A 154 -15.90 0.93 6.64
CA LEU A 154 -16.15 2.01 7.59
C LEU A 154 -14.89 2.81 8.00
N ARG A 155 -13.70 2.41 7.54
CA ARG A 155 -12.40 2.94 8.00
C ARG A 155 -12.20 2.85 9.51
N ASP A 156 -12.74 1.80 10.11
CA ASP A 156 -12.50 1.47 11.52
C ASP A 156 -11.25 0.57 11.63
N ASP A 157 -10.10 1.20 11.47
CA ASP A 157 -8.80 0.51 11.40
C ASP A 157 -8.47 -0.20 12.72
N GLY A 158 -8.82 0.41 13.87
CA GLY A 158 -8.67 -0.18 15.20
C GLY A 158 -9.55 -1.42 15.40
N GLY A 159 -10.79 -1.41 14.89
CA GLY A 159 -11.67 -2.58 14.92
C GLY A 159 -11.34 -3.66 13.89
N ALA A 160 -10.67 -3.30 12.78
CA ALA A 160 -10.25 -4.23 11.74
C ALA A 160 -9.04 -5.08 12.17
N GLY A 161 -8.10 -4.50 12.92
CA GLY A 161 -6.85 -5.14 13.35
C GLY A 161 -7.00 -6.51 14.00
N PRO A 162 -7.68 -6.62 15.16
CA PRO A 162 -7.83 -7.91 15.84
C PRO A 162 -8.50 -8.99 14.99
N ILE A 163 -9.39 -8.60 14.06
CA ILE A 163 -10.03 -9.52 13.13
C ILE A 163 -9.01 -10.00 12.08
N ALA A 164 -8.22 -9.09 11.52
CA ALA A 164 -7.17 -9.43 10.56
C ALA A 164 -6.09 -10.32 11.18
N GLU A 165 -5.64 -10.02 12.41
CA GLU A 165 -4.70 -10.84 13.17
C GLU A 165 -5.24 -12.25 13.39
N SER A 166 -6.52 -12.40 13.77
CA SER A 166 -7.13 -13.72 13.95
C SER A 166 -7.20 -14.57 12.67
N LEU A 167 -7.08 -13.93 11.51
CA LEU A 167 -7.08 -14.57 10.20
C LEU A 167 -5.67 -14.72 9.60
N ALA A 168 -4.64 -14.15 10.24
CA ALA A 168 -3.28 -14.07 9.70
C ALA A 168 -2.65 -15.46 9.55
N ASP A 169 -2.88 -16.37 10.49
CA ASP A 169 -2.35 -17.74 10.41
C ASP A 169 -2.91 -18.52 9.21
N SER A 170 -4.18 -18.28 8.86
CA SER A 170 -4.85 -18.98 7.76
C SER A 170 -4.62 -18.32 6.40
N PHE A 171 -4.52 -16.99 6.35
CA PHE A 171 -4.54 -16.23 5.09
C PHE A 171 -3.34 -15.29 4.88
N GLY A 172 -2.48 -15.09 5.88
CA GLY A 172 -1.39 -14.13 5.82
C GLY A 172 -0.39 -14.44 4.70
N ASP A 173 -0.18 -15.71 4.42
CA ASP A 173 0.70 -16.18 3.34
C ASP A 173 -0.03 -16.43 2.00
N SER A 174 -1.36 -16.33 2.00
CA SER A 174 -2.18 -16.58 0.82
C SER A 174 -2.18 -15.37 -0.13
N SER A 175 -2.05 -15.63 -1.43
CA SER A 175 -2.26 -14.62 -2.49
C SER A 175 -3.74 -14.45 -2.86
N SER A 176 -4.66 -15.01 -2.07
CA SER A 176 -6.10 -14.93 -2.30
C SER A 176 -6.69 -13.55 -1.99
N THR A 177 -7.94 -13.32 -2.42
CA THR A 177 -8.69 -12.11 -2.07
C THR A 177 -8.84 -11.94 -0.56
N ALA A 178 -9.03 -13.06 0.16
CA ALA A 178 -9.07 -13.06 1.62
C ALA A 178 -7.71 -12.65 2.22
N GLY A 179 -6.61 -13.22 1.72
CA GLY A 179 -5.25 -12.84 2.12
C GLY A 179 -4.97 -11.34 1.90
N GLN A 180 -5.34 -10.79 0.73
CA GLN A 180 -5.20 -9.36 0.46
C GLN A 180 -6.03 -8.48 1.40
N LEU A 181 -7.25 -8.89 1.77
CA LEU A 181 -8.07 -8.17 2.76
C LEU A 181 -7.45 -8.23 4.15
N VAL A 182 -6.90 -9.38 4.56
CA VAL A 182 -6.20 -9.54 5.84
C VAL A 182 -4.97 -8.62 5.88
N GLN A 183 -4.14 -8.64 4.84
CA GLN A 183 -2.97 -7.77 4.77
C GLN A 183 -3.33 -6.27 4.72
N LEU A 184 -4.42 -5.89 4.07
CA LEU A 184 -4.93 -4.51 4.12
C LEU A 184 -5.40 -4.12 5.53
N GLY A 185 -6.06 -5.04 6.24
CA GLY A 185 -6.44 -4.90 7.63
C GLY A 185 -5.25 -4.65 8.55
N LEU A 186 -4.24 -5.54 8.48
CA LEU A 186 -3.01 -5.42 9.24
C LEU A 186 -2.27 -4.12 8.93
N TYR A 187 -2.11 -3.79 7.64
CA TYR A 187 -1.46 -2.54 7.20
C TYR A 187 -2.08 -1.30 7.86
N ARG A 188 -3.41 -1.15 7.79
CA ARG A 188 -4.09 0.02 8.36
C ARG A 188 -4.09 0.00 9.88
N PHE A 189 -4.27 -1.16 10.48
CA PHE A 189 -4.21 -1.32 11.92
C PHE A 189 -2.85 -0.87 12.47
N HIS A 190 -1.76 -1.43 11.96
CA HIS A 190 -0.41 -1.06 12.39
C HIS A 190 -0.12 0.43 12.16
N LEU A 191 -0.55 1.01 11.04
CA LEU A 191 -0.45 2.46 10.83
C LEU A 191 -1.21 3.26 11.91
N SER A 192 -2.42 2.84 12.25
CA SER A 192 -3.24 3.50 13.29
C SER A 192 -2.64 3.40 14.70
N GLN A 193 -1.89 2.33 14.98
CA GLN A 193 -1.17 2.14 16.24
C GLN A 193 0.20 2.84 16.26
N GLY A 194 0.64 3.35 15.10
CA GLY A 194 1.97 3.95 14.95
C GLY A 194 3.10 2.92 14.77
N GLU A 195 2.78 1.67 14.49
CA GLU A 195 3.69 0.56 14.25
C GLU A 195 4.10 0.52 12.77
N ARG A 196 4.84 1.55 12.35
CA ARG A 196 5.08 1.83 10.93
C ARG A 196 5.91 0.73 10.26
N ALA A 197 6.87 0.12 10.96
CA ALA A 197 7.68 -0.94 10.37
C ALA A 197 6.90 -2.26 10.21
N HIS A 198 5.99 -2.60 11.13
CA HIS A 198 5.05 -3.71 10.93
C HIS A 198 4.07 -3.43 9.78
N ALA A 199 3.61 -2.18 9.65
CA ALA A 199 2.81 -1.79 8.50
C ALA A 199 3.57 -1.98 7.17
N LEU A 200 4.89 -1.76 7.13
CA LEU A 200 5.71 -2.04 5.95
C LEU A 200 5.68 -3.53 5.57
N ALA A 201 5.72 -4.45 6.54
CA ALA A 201 5.63 -5.89 6.26
C ALA A 201 4.31 -6.24 5.56
N ALA A 202 3.18 -5.77 6.11
CA ALA A 202 1.87 -5.97 5.50
C ALA A 202 1.77 -5.29 4.12
N TRP A 203 2.37 -4.11 3.94
CA TRP A 203 2.44 -3.44 2.64
C TRP A 203 3.23 -4.24 1.60
N LEU A 204 4.35 -4.86 1.99
CA LEU A 204 5.13 -5.75 1.13
C LEU A 204 4.32 -7.00 0.75
N ALA A 205 3.60 -7.59 1.69
CA ALA A 205 2.71 -8.72 1.42
C ALA A 205 1.62 -8.37 0.39
N LEU A 206 1.10 -7.14 0.41
CA LEU A 206 0.16 -6.62 -0.60
C LEU A 206 0.80 -6.45 -2.00
N GLN A 207 2.13 -6.44 -2.12
CA GLN A 207 2.83 -6.40 -3.41
C GLN A 207 3.00 -7.78 -4.06
N ARG A 208 2.67 -8.86 -3.35
CA ARG A 208 2.77 -10.22 -3.90
C ARG A 208 1.87 -10.35 -5.15
N PRO A 209 2.31 -11.07 -6.19
CA PRO A 209 1.47 -11.29 -7.37
C PRO A 209 0.13 -11.90 -6.97
N PHE A 210 -0.92 -11.26 -7.45
CA PHE A 210 -2.29 -11.69 -7.29
C PHE A 210 -2.81 -12.20 -8.64
N ASP A 211 -3.63 -13.25 -8.63
CA ASP A 211 -4.23 -13.79 -9.85
C ASP A 211 -5.24 -12.79 -10.44
N SER A 212 -4.78 -12.00 -11.41
CA SER A 212 -5.43 -10.79 -11.94
C SER A 212 -6.81 -11.01 -12.55
N ALA A 213 -7.23 -12.25 -12.77
CA ALA A 213 -8.61 -12.58 -13.16
C ALA A 213 -9.66 -12.16 -12.10
N GLN A 214 -9.22 -11.81 -10.89
CA GLN A 214 -10.07 -11.64 -9.72
C GLN A 214 -9.79 -10.32 -9.00
N ASP A 215 -9.67 -9.18 -9.70
CA ASP A 215 -9.29 -7.90 -9.09
C ASP A 215 -10.04 -7.66 -7.76
N PRO A 216 -9.40 -7.90 -6.60
CA PRO A 216 -10.03 -7.81 -5.29
C PRO A 216 -10.12 -6.34 -4.90
N ARG A 217 -9.55 -5.45 -5.72
CA ARG A 217 -9.57 -4.02 -5.51
C ARG A 217 -10.93 -3.46 -5.86
N SER A 218 -11.89 -3.79 -4.99
CA SER A 218 -13.14 -3.10 -4.96
C SER A 218 -12.84 -1.59 -4.90
N PRO A 219 -13.45 -0.78 -5.78
CA PRO A 219 -13.27 0.68 -5.74
C PRO A 219 -13.70 1.30 -4.40
N ARG A 220 -14.35 0.51 -3.54
CA ARG A 220 -14.73 0.88 -2.17
C ARG A 220 -13.52 1.01 -1.24
N PHE A 221 -12.46 0.22 -1.44
CA PHE A 221 -11.28 0.27 -0.59
C PHE A 221 -10.23 1.21 -1.18
N SER A 222 -9.73 2.12 -0.34
CA SER A 222 -8.49 2.82 -0.59
C SER A 222 -7.33 1.85 -0.36
N TRP A 223 -6.93 1.14 -1.40
CA TRP A 223 -5.72 0.32 -1.37
C TRP A 223 -4.49 1.21 -1.31
N PRO A 224 -3.43 0.78 -0.60
CA PRO A 224 -2.19 1.52 -0.63
C PRO A 224 -1.69 1.61 -2.07
N GLN A 225 -1.47 2.84 -2.54
CA GLN A 225 -1.18 3.08 -3.94
C GLN A 225 0.31 2.87 -4.18
N THR A 226 0.66 1.84 -4.95
CA THR A 226 1.92 1.87 -5.70
C THR A 226 1.67 2.78 -6.89
N LYS A 227 2.01 4.07 -6.76
CA LYS A 227 1.91 5.02 -7.86
C LYS A 227 2.73 4.52 -9.05
N SER A 228 2.33 4.89 -10.27
CA SER A 228 3.04 4.51 -11.49
C SER A 228 4.47 5.05 -11.56
N ASP A 229 4.78 6.08 -10.77
CA ASP A 229 6.13 6.64 -10.61
C ASP A 229 7.07 5.75 -9.75
N GLY A 230 6.51 4.73 -9.08
CA GLY A 230 7.24 3.81 -8.22
C GLY A 230 7.67 4.41 -6.88
N LEU A 231 6.96 5.44 -6.40
CA LEU A 231 7.15 6.02 -5.07
C LEU A 231 6.35 5.28 -3.99
N TRP A 232 6.59 5.68 -2.74
CA TRP A 232 5.94 5.12 -1.56
C TRP A 232 4.49 5.56 -1.38
N ASP A 233 3.75 4.84 -0.52
CA ASP A 233 2.43 5.26 -0.08
C ASP A 233 2.54 6.48 0.84
N PRO A 234 1.85 7.61 0.58
CA PRO A 234 1.93 8.81 1.42
C PRO A 234 1.60 8.61 2.90
N GLN A 235 0.87 7.55 3.28
CA GLN A 235 0.58 7.20 4.67
C GLN A 235 1.76 6.48 5.35
N LEU A 236 2.65 5.90 4.56
CA LEU A 236 3.86 5.21 5.01
C LEU A 236 5.13 5.88 4.45
N PRO A 237 5.43 7.17 4.71
CA PRO A 237 6.76 7.68 4.39
C PRO A 237 7.87 6.84 5.04
N PRO A 238 9.04 6.68 4.38
CA PRO A 238 10.15 5.83 4.81
C PRO A 238 10.95 6.50 5.95
N VAL A 239 10.25 6.87 7.01
CA VAL A 239 10.80 7.44 8.24
C VAL A 239 10.29 6.63 9.41
N TRP A 240 11.23 6.17 10.23
CA TRP A 240 11.02 5.19 11.29
C TRP A 240 11.28 5.87 12.63
N PHE A 241 10.19 6.21 13.33
CA PHE A 241 10.25 7.06 14.52
C PHE A 241 10.55 6.30 15.81
N ASP A 242 10.09 5.05 15.88
CA ASP A 242 10.34 4.12 16.98
C ASP A 242 11.39 3.09 16.54
N THR A 243 12.61 3.24 17.06
CA THR A 243 13.72 2.34 16.71
C THR A 243 13.55 0.94 17.29
N GLU A 244 12.84 0.79 18.42
CA GLU A 244 12.59 -0.52 19.01
C GLU A 244 11.55 -1.30 18.19
N GLU A 245 10.47 -0.63 17.80
CA GLU A 245 9.47 -1.18 16.88
C GLU A 245 10.10 -1.57 15.53
N ALA A 246 10.91 -0.67 14.97
CA ALA A 246 11.65 -0.92 13.73
C ALA A 246 12.56 -2.15 13.82
N ALA A 247 13.27 -2.32 14.95
CA ALA A 247 14.14 -3.46 15.17
C ALA A 247 13.37 -4.79 15.29
N LYS A 248 12.21 -4.77 15.95
CA LYS A 248 11.32 -5.96 16.05
C LYS A 248 10.72 -6.34 14.70
N ALA A 249 10.33 -5.36 13.90
CA ALA A 249 9.70 -5.58 12.61
C ALA A 249 10.68 -5.99 11.50
N LEU A 250 11.94 -5.57 11.56
CA LEU A 250 12.91 -5.77 10.48
C LEU A 250 13.01 -7.24 10.00
N PRO A 251 13.11 -8.26 10.88
CA PRO A 251 13.15 -9.66 10.44
C PRO A 251 11.90 -10.09 9.64
N ILE A 252 10.73 -9.60 10.04
CA ILE A 252 9.45 -9.88 9.37
C ILE A 252 9.44 -9.20 7.99
N VAL A 253 9.86 -7.93 7.93
CA VAL A 253 9.97 -7.16 6.68
C VAL A 253 10.94 -7.83 5.69
N VAL A 254 12.07 -8.35 6.16
CA VAL A 254 13.03 -9.08 5.32
C VAL A 254 12.43 -10.37 4.77
N ALA A 255 11.78 -11.16 5.63
CA ALA A 255 11.10 -12.39 5.20
C ALA A 255 10.01 -12.09 4.15
N GLU A 256 9.26 -11.01 4.31
CA GLU A 256 8.27 -10.55 3.33
C GLU A 256 8.90 -10.12 2.00
N LEU A 257 10.02 -9.41 2.04
CA LEU A 257 10.75 -9.03 0.83
C LEU A 257 11.26 -10.26 0.06
N GLU A 258 11.76 -11.28 0.76
CA GLU A 258 12.27 -12.53 0.16
C GLU A 258 11.17 -13.36 -0.50
N ARG A 259 9.93 -13.27 -0.01
CA ARG A 259 8.76 -13.93 -0.60
C ARG A 259 8.29 -13.28 -1.90
N LEU A 260 8.74 -12.05 -2.21
CA LEU A 260 8.41 -11.39 -3.47
C LEU A 260 9.29 -11.95 -4.60
N PRO A 261 8.71 -12.51 -5.68
CA PRO A 261 9.51 -13.13 -6.75
C PRO A 261 10.35 -12.11 -7.51
N ASN A 262 9.86 -10.87 -7.64
CA ASN A 262 10.58 -9.77 -8.28
C ASN A 262 10.31 -8.47 -7.48
N PRO A 263 11.02 -8.25 -6.35
CA PRO A 263 10.81 -7.06 -5.53
C PRO A 263 11.13 -5.80 -6.34
N SER A 264 10.22 -4.84 -6.34
CA SER A 264 10.42 -3.57 -7.05
C SER A 264 11.54 -2.74 -6.39
N PRO A 265 12.15 -1.78 -7.12
CA PRO A 265 13.11 -0.84 -6.54
C PRO A 265 12.59 -0.17 -5.26
N ALA A 266 11.31 0.21 -5.25
CA ALA A 266 10.65 0.82 -4.09
C ALA A 266 10.67 -0.06 -2.84
N CYS A 267 10.38 -1.36 -3.00
CA CYS A 267 10.41 -2.31 -1.88
C CYS A 267 11.81 -2.37 -1.26
N ARG A 268 12.84 -2.42 -2.10
CA ARG A 268 14.24 -2.47 -1.64
C ARG A 268 14.67 -1.16 -0.98
N LEU A 269 14.24 -0.01 -1.50
CA LEU A 269 14.52 1.30 -0.91
C LEU A 269 13.87 1.46 0.47
N TYR A 270 12.64 0.96 0.65
CA TYR A 270 12.00 0.88 1.97
C TYR A 270 12.83 0.04 2.95
N VAL A 271 13.17 -1.20 2.59
CA VAL A 271 13.93 -2.09 3.47
C VAL A 271 15.30 -1.49 3.78
N ALA A 272 15.97 -0.87 2.81
CA ALA A 272 17.22 -0.15 3.05
C ALA A 272 17.07 0.99 4.08
N SER A 273 16.01 1.81 3.95
CA SER A 273 15.75 2.90 4.90
C SER A 273 15.48 2.39 6.32
N LEU A 274 14.76 1.26 6.45
CA LEU A 274 14.46 0.61 7.72
C LEU A 274 15.72 0.04 8.36
N ALA A 275 16.51 -0.69 7.57
CA ALA A 275 17.81 -1.24 7.99
C ALA A 275 18.74 -0.13 8.50
N LEU A 276 18.82 1.01 7.81
CA LEU A 276 19.59 2.18 8.28
C LEU A 276 19.07 2.75 9.61
N ALA A 277 17.75 2.77 9.83
CA ALA A 277 17.19 3.29 11.07
C ALA A 277 17.47 2.41 12.29
N VAL A 278 17.60 1.11 12.10
CA VAL A 278 17.99 0.17 13.18
C VAL A 278 19.50 -0.05 13.27
N GLY A 279 20.28 0.55 12.36
CA GLY A 279 21.74 0.47 12.34
C GLY A 279 22.34 -0.72 11.59
N ASP A 280 21.53 -1.54 10.90
CA ASP A 280 22.01 -2.63 10.03
C ASP A 280 22.49 -2.09 8.68
N ARG A 281 23.74 -1.61 8.67
CA ARG A 281 24.35 -1.04 7.47
C ARG A 281 24.61 -2.07 6.38
N SER A 282 24.87 -3.32 6.75
CA SER A 282 25.18 -4.38 5.79
C SER A 282 23.96 -4.68 4.93
N LEU A 283 22.82 -4.92 5.58
CA LEU A 283 21.56 -5.15 4.88
C LEU A 283 21.14 -3.93 4.05
N ALA A 284 21.28 -2.72 4.61
CA ALA A 284 20.98 -1.49 3.87
C ALA A 284 21.78 -1.39 2.56
N GLN A 285 23.10 -1.61 2.62
CA GLN A 285 23.97 -1.54 1.45
C GLN A 285 23.64 -2.59 0.40
N GLU A 286 23.32 -3.81 0.84
CA GLU A 286 22.87 -4.87 -0.06
C GLU A 286 21.60 -4.46 -0.80
N GLN A 287 20.58 -3.98 -0.08
CA GLN A 287 19.31 -3.59 -0.71
C GLN A 287 19.47 -2.38 -1.63
N LEU A 288 20.30 -1.41 -1.26
CA LEU A 288 20.60 -0.26 -2.13
C LEU A 288 21.28 -0.69 -3.43
N ARG A 289 22.22 -1.64 -3.36
CA ARG A 289 22.90 -2.20 -4.54
C ARG A 289 21.93 -2.95 -5.46
N LEU A 290 20.95 -3.66 -4.88
CA LEU A 290 19.95 -4.43 -5.62
C LEU A 290 18.78 -3.58 -6.13
N SER A 291 18.59 -2.36 -5.64
CA SER A 291 17.41 -1.53 -5.94
C SER A 291 17.24 -1.19 -7.43
N ASN A 292 18.31 -0.96 -8.20
CA ASN A 292 18.28 -0.62 -9.63
C ASN A 292 17.12 0.35 -10.01
N PRO A 293 17.13 1.60 -9.54
CA PRO A 293 16.04 2.55 -9.76
C PRO A 293 15.82 2.85 -11.25
N ALA A 294 14.58 2.70 -11.70
CA ALA A 294 14.21 2.82 -13.11
C ALA A 294 13.58 4.18 -13.47
N THR A 295 13.00 4.88 -12.49
CA THR A 295 12.34 6.19 -12.70
C THR A 295 13.15 7.33 -12.06
N PRO A 296 13.01 8.58 -12.54
CA PRO A 296 13.64 9.74 -11.90
C PRO A 296 13.27 9.86 -10.41
N GLY A 297 12.00 9.64 -10.06
CA GLY A 297 11.55 9.63 -8.67
C GLY A 297 12.27 8.60 -7.80
N GLN A 298 12.48 7.38 -8.31
CA GLN A 298 13.25 6.36 -7.59
C GLN A 298 14.74 6.73 -7.45
N GLN A 299 15.32 7.42 -8.43
CA GLN A 299 16.71 7.91 -8.34
C GLN A 299 16.85 9.03 -7.31
N ASP A 300 15.86 9.92 -7.22
CA ASP A 300 15.80 10.96 -6.20
C ASP A 300 15.62 10.35 -4.82
N TRP A 301 14.74 9.36 -4.68
CA TRP A 301 14.58 8.62 -3.42
C TRP A 301 15.88 7.93 -3.00
N LEU A 302 16.55 7.25 -3.93
CA LEU A 302 17.87 6.65 -3.67
C LEU A 302 18.88 7.70 -3.21
N SER A 303 18.85 8.90 -3.78
CA SER A 303 19.74 10.00 -3.38
C SER A 303 19.49 10.45 -1.93
N VAL A 304 18.22 10.48 -1.50
CA VAL A 304 17.83 10.77 -0.11
C VAL A 304 18.31 9.67 0.85
N ILE A 305 18.07 8.39 0.54
CA ILE A 305 18.52 7.28 1.41
C ILE A 305 20.05 7.23 1.49
N ARG A 306 20.74 7.52 0.39
CA ARG A 306 22.20 7.63 0.40
C ARG A 306 22.71 8.77 1.28
N LEU A 307 21.99 9.88 1.38
CA LEU A 307 22.31 10.93 2.35
C LEU A 307 22.13 10.42 3.79
N GLN A 308 21.06 9.67 4.07
CA GLN A 308 20.84 9.04 5.37
C GLN A 308 21.99 8.07 5.73
N GLU A 309 22.43 7.24 4.79
CA GLU A 309 23.59 6.34 4.95
C GLU A 309 24.87 7.14 5.25
N SER A 310 25.20 8.14 4.43
CA SER A 310 26.39 8.97 4.62
C SER A 310 26.35 9.76 5.92
N ARG A 311 25.17 10.20 6.37
CA ARG A 311 24.97 10.83 7.69
C ARG A 311 25.28 9.84 8.82
N ALA A 312 24.76 8.62 8.75
CA ALA A 312 25.08 7.58 9.73
C ALA A 312 26.59 7.27 9.76
N ALA A 313 27.28 7.36 8.63
CA ALA A 313 28.72 7.18 8.52
C ALA A 313 29.57 8.41 8.89
N GLY A 314 28.96 9.58 9.16
CA GLY A 314 29.69 10.83 9.42
C GLY A 314 30.35 11.45 8.17
N GLN A 315 29.92 11.08 6.97
CA GLN A 315 30.50 11.46 5.67
C GLN A 315 29.48 12.17 4.77
N ALA A 316 28.58 12.99 5.33
CA ALA A 316 27.46 13.57 4.59
C ALA A 316 27.81 14.73 3.64
N GLY A 317 29.03 15.29 3.71
CA GLY A 317 29.39 16.58 3.10
C GLY A 317 29.01 16.73 1.61
N GLU A 318 29.55 15.87 0.74
CA GLU A 318 29.28 15.93 -0.71
C GLU A 318 27.81 15.66 -1.04
N ARG A 319 27.17 14.76 -0.28
CA ARG A 319 25.75 14.42 -0.49
C ARG A 319 24.80 15.52 -0.07
N ILE A 320 25.14 16.28 0.97
CA ILE A 320 24.38 17.49 1.35
C ILE A 320 24.37 18.45 0.17
N ALA A 321 25.54 18.78 -0.40
CA ALA A 321 25.63 19.73 -1.51
C ALA A 321 24.87 19.24 -2.76
N SER A 322 25.00 17.96 -3.10
CA SER A 322 24.31 17.37 -4.25
C SER A 322 22.78 17.36 -4.10
N LEU A 323 22.27 17.04 -2.90
CA LEU A 323 20.82 17.02 -2.67
C LEU A 323 20.24 18.44 -2.62
N ASP A 324 20.92 19.38 -1.98
CA ASP A 324 20.52 20.79 -1.85
C ASP A 324 20.31 21.45 -3.23
N GLN A 325 21.15 21.13 -4.22
CA GLN A 325 21.03 21.67 -5.58
C GLN A 325 19.83 21.13 -6.37
N ARG A 326 19.33 19.95 -6.02
CA ARG A 326 18.31 19.22 -6.80
C ARG A 326 16.93 19.25 -6.16
N ILE A 327 16.85 19.60 -4.88
CA ILE A 327 15.64 19.41 -4.08
C ILE A 327 14.41 20.08 -4.67
N ASP A 328 14.53 21.29 -5.21
CA ASP A 328 13.40 22.04 -5.77
C ASP A 328 12.88 21.45 -7.10
N GLN A 329 13.62 20.52 -7.71
CA GLN A 329 13.26 19.81 -8.94
C GLN A 329 12.59 18.45 -8.68
N MET A 330 12.57 17.98 -7.43
CA MET A 330 12.01 16.68 -7.08
C MET A 330 10.47 16.72 -7.05
N GLU A 331 9.84 15.56 -7.11
CA GLU A 331 8.40 15.41 -6.88
C GLU A 331 8.00 15.93 -5.47
N PRO A 332 6.87 16.63 -5.29
CA PRO A 332 6.53 17.29 -4.01
C PRO A 332 6.58 16.38 -2.78
N GLN A 333 6.17 15.12 -2.91
CA GLN A 333 6.23 14.14 -1.82
C GLN A 333 7.68 13.81 -1.44
N LEU A 334 8.55 13.65 -2.45
CA LEU A 334 9.99 13.46 -2.27
C LEU A 334 10.68 14.69 -1.69
N GLN A 335 10.26 15.90 -2.09
CA GLN A 335 10.81 17.15 -1.57
C GLN A 335 10.70 17.21 -0.04
N SER A 336 9.56 16.80 0.53
CA SER A 336 9.35 16.82 1.98
C SER A 336 10.32 15.89 2.71
N LEU A 337 10.50 14.66 2.21
CA LEU A 337 11.46 13.70 2.75
C LEU A 337 12.90 14.18 2.58
N ALA A 338 13.23 14.73 1.41
CA ALA A 338 14.54 15.27 1.10
C ALA A 338 14.91 16.44 2.02
N ARG A 339 13.97 17.38 2.26
CA ARG A 339 14.18 18.53 3.16
C ARG A 339 14.38 18.06 4.59
N TYR A 340 13.59 17.07 5.02
CA TYR A 340 13.73 16.44 6.33
C TYR A 340 15.12 15.84 6.52
N GLU A 341 15.56 14.92 5.65
CA GLU A 341 16.89 14.30 5.78
C GLU A 341 18.04 15.29 5.58
N LEU A 342 17.89 16.28 4.69
CA LEU A 342 18.85 17.35 4.51
C LEU A 342 19.00 18.21 5.76
N GLY A 343 17.90 18.54 6.42
CA GLY A 343 17.89 19.25 7.70
C GLY A 343 18.64 18.47 8.78
N LEU A 344 18.34 17.18 8.92
CA LEU A 344 19.05 16.28 9.85
C LEU A 344 20.55 16.19 9.54
N ALA A 345 20.92 16.07 8.26
CA ALA A 345 22.31 16.01 7.84
C ALA A 345 23.06 17.31 8.16
N LYS A 346 22.49 18.48 7.82
CA LYS A 346 23.07 19.80 8.14
C LYS A 346 23.24 19.99 9.65
N ILE A 347 22.28 19.57 10.47
CA ILE A 347 22.39 19.62 11.95
C ILE A 347 23.51 18.69 12.45
N SER A 348 23.62 17.47 11.92
CA SER A 348 24.61 16.48 12.35
C SER A 348 26.07 16.88 12.08
N VAL A 349 26.32 17.80 11.14
CA VAL A 349 27.66 18.40 10.92
C VAL A 349 28.10 19.22 12.14
N GLY A 350 27.16 19.75 12.93
CA GLY A 350 27.44 20.41 14.20
C GLY A 350 28.13 21.78 14.12
N SER A 351 28.43 22.29 12.91
CA SER A 351 29.03 23.62 12.77
C SER A 351 28.02 24.72 13.11
N ALA A 352 28.49 25.82 13.70
CA ALA A 352 27.64 26.97 14.05
C ALA A 352 26.87 27.54 12.85
N ALA A 353 27.40 27.40 11.63
CA ALA A 353 26.72 27.83 10.39
C ALA A 353 25.76 26.77 9.83
N SER A 354 26.03 25.47 10.07
CA SER A 354 25.22 24.37 9.52
C SER A 354 23.94 24.13 10.31
N VAL A 355 23.97 24.29 11.64
CA VAL A 355 22.81 24.03 12.49
C VAL A 355 21.62 24.94 12.17
N PRO A 356 21.76 26.28 12.05
CA PRO A 356 20.65 27.15 11.66
C PRO A 356 20.07 26.80 10.28
N ARG A 357 20.93 26.48 9.31
CA ARG A 357 20.48 26.06 7.97
C ARG A 357 19.69 24.75 8.02
N GLY A 358 20.12 23.80 8.83
CA GLY A 358 19.38 22.55 9.01
C GLY A 358 18.02 22.76 9.70
N LEU A 359 17.95 23.64 10.70
CA LEU A 359 16.67 24.05 11.31
C LEU A 359 15.73 24.68 10.29
N ILE A 360 16.24 25.53 9.38
CA ILE A 360 15.44 26.14 8.31
C ILE A 360 14.88 25.06 7.37
N GLU A 361 15.66 24.06 6.96
CA GLU A 361 15.14 22.98 6.11
C GLU A 361 14.05 22.17 6.82
N LEU A 362 14.23 21.86 8.11
CA LEU A 362 13.19 21.16 8.89
C LEU A 362 11.91 21.99 8.99
N LEU A 363 12.01 23.31 9.24
CA LEU A 363 10.85 24.19 9.38
C LEU A 363 10.15 24.50 8.05
N ARG A 364 10.83 24.34 6.91
CA ARG A 364 10.20 24.46 5.58
C ARG A 364 9.19 23.35 5.32
N VAL A 365 9.45 22.13 5.78
CA VAL A 365 8.54 20.99 5.57
C VAL A 365 7.10 21.29 6.03
N PRO A 366 6.83 21.65 7.30
CA PRO A 366 5.47 21.99 7.73
C PRO A 366 4.94 23.27 7.08
N ALA A 367 5.81 24.24 6.73
CA ALA A 367 5.39 25.51 6.16
C ALA A 367 4.95 25.42 4.69
N GLU A 368 5.61 24.54 3.91
CA GLU A 368 5.41 24.42 2.46
C GLU A 368 4.63 23.15 2.09
N GLN A 369 4.81 22.05 2.83
CA GLN A 369 4.36 20.70 2.47
C GLN A 369 3.54 20.01 3.56
N GLY A 370 3.14 20.73 4.62
CA GLY A 370 2.44 20.17 5.78
C GLY A 370 1.18 19.36 5.44
N ASP A 371 0.36 19.86 4.51
CA ASP A 371 -0.87 19.19 4.08
C ASP A 371 -0.61 17.92 3.24
N LEU A 372 0.54 17.87 2.54
CA LEU A 372 0.89 16.77 1.63
C LEU A 372 1.59 15.62 2.35
N ALA A 373 2.39 15.93 3.38
CA ALA A 373 3.20 14.96 4.11
C ALA A 373 3.14 15.23 5.63
N PRO A 374 1.95 15.10 6.26
CA PRO A 374 1.74 15.50 7.65
C PRO A 374 2.66 14.75 8.62
N GLU A 375 2.92 13.46 8.39
CA GLU A 375 3.84 12.66 9.22
C GLU A 375 5.28 13.19 9.18
N ILE A 376 5.78 13.56 7.99
CA ILE A 376 7.13 14.11 7.84
C ILE A 376 7.18 15.53 8.42
N ALA A 377 6.14 16.33 8.23
CA ALA A 377 6.04 17.68 8.81
C ALA A 377 6.06 17.65 10.34
N ALA A 378 5.31 16.74 10.96
CA ALA A 378 5.32 16.55 12.40
C ALA A 378 6.69 16.08 12.91
N ALA A 379 7.32 15.13 12.22
CA ALA A 379 8.68 14.69 12.54
C ALA A 379 9.71 15.82 12.44
N ALA A 380 9.59 16.68 11.41
CA ALA A 380 10.46 17.82 11.22
C ALA A 380 10.32 18.85 12.34
N LEU A 381 9.08 19.17 12.76
CA LEU A 381 8.82 20.05 13.91
C LEU A 381 9.38 19.46 15.20
N TRP A 382 9.20 18.16 15.42
CA TRP A 382 9.72 17.48 16.61
C TRP A 382 11.25 17.57 16.68
N ARG A 383 11.92 17.25 15.57
CA ARG A 383 13.38 17.33 15.46
C ARG A 383 13.88 18.77 15.62
N ALA A 384 13.20 19.74 15.02
CA ALA A 384 13.55 21.16 15.21
C ALA A 384 13.42 21.60 16.67
N ALA A 385 12.35 21.18 17.37
CA ALA A 385 12.17 21.48 18.78
C ALA A 385 13.27 20.86 19.66
N LEU A 386 13.63 19.60 19.43
CA LEU A 386 14.75 18.94 20.13
C LEU A 386 16.08 19.66 19.89
N THR A 387 16.37 20.03 18.63
CA THR A 387 17.59 20.77 18.31
C THR A 387 17.62 22.15 18.97
N MET A 388 16.52 22.90 18.93
CA MET A 388 16.42 24.20 19.62
C MET A 388 16.58 24.08 21.13
N GLN A 389 16.04 23.03 21.73
CA GLN A 389 16.25 22.73 23.15
C GLN A 389 17.72 22.46 23.46
N GLY A 390 18.39 21.66 22.64
CA GLY A 390 19.83 21.41 22.77
C GLY A 390 20.71 22.65 22.60
N LEU A 391 20.18 23.70 21.96
CA LEU A 391 20.81 25.03 21.84
C LEU A 391 20.37 26.01 22.94
N GLU A 392 19.73 25.53 24.00
CA GLU A 392 19.21 26.33 25.13
C GLU A 392 18.13 27.36 24.73
N GLN A 393 17.49 27.17 23.57
CA GLN A 393 16.40 28.04 23.08
C GLN A 393 15.03 27.52 23.51
N ALA A 394 14.84 27.30 24.82
CA ALA A 394 13.64 26.66 25.37
C ALA A 394 12.32 27.31 24.92
N SER A 395 12.26 28.64 24.85
CA SER A 395 11.08 29.37 24.38
C SER A 395 10.73 29.08 22.91
N ALA A 396 11.74 28.91 22.05
CA ALA A 396 11.54 28.58 20.65
C ALA A 396 11.09 27.12 20.50
N ALA A 397 11.75 26.19 21.19
CA ALA A 397 11.38 24.78 21.23
C ALA A 397 9.92 24.59 21.68
N ALA A 398 9.49 25.29 22.73
CA ALA A 398 8.10 25.24 23.22
C ALA A 398 7.08 25.72 22.18
N ARG A 399 7.39 26.79 21.42
CA ARG A 399 6.51 27.26 20.32
C ARG A 399 6.40 26.23 19.21
N VAL A 400 7.51 25.65 18.78
CA VAL A 400 7.53 24.61 17.74
C VAL A 400 6.75 23.37 18.18
N ARG A 401 6.90 22.94 19.44
CA ARG A 401 6.10 21.85 20.01
C ARG A 401 4.60 22.16 20.01
N ASN A 402 4.21 23.36 20.43
CA ASN A 402 2.81 23.76 20.43
C ASN A 402 2.23 23.79 19.01
N GLU A 403 3.05 24.16 18.02
CA GLU A 403 2.65 24.12 16.62
C GLU A 403 2.40 22.68 16.13
N LEU A 404 3.29 21.75 16.47
CA LEU A 404 3.11 20.32 16.17
C LEU A 404 1.78 19.82 16.73
N MET A 405 1.51 20.06 18.02
CA MET A 405 0.28 19.62 18.68
C MET A 405 -0.98 20.26 18.09
N ARG A 406 -0.87 21.50 17.62
CA ARG A 406 -1.99 22.26 17.05
C ARG A 406 -2.31 21.86 15.62
N GLN A 407 -1.28 21.67 14.78
CA GLN A 407 -1.46 21.42 13.35
C GLN A 407 -1.50 19.93 12.99
N PHE A 408 -0.75 19.09 13.71
CA PHE A 408 -0.57 17.68 13.37
C PHE A 408 -0.96 16.74 14.53
N PRO A 409 -2.11 16.95 15.22
CA PRO A 409 -2.47 16.18 16.41
C PRO A 409 -2.63 14.69 16.14
N GLU A 410 -3.03 14.31 14.93
CA GLU A 410 -3.33 12.93 14.53
C GLU A 410 -2.13 12.16 13.95
N THR A 411 -0.97 12.81 13.84
CA THR A 411 0.26 12.14 13.40
C THR A 411 0.89 11.33 14.53
N TRP A 412 1.82 10.43 14.21
CA TRP A 412 2.54 9.64 15.22
C TRP A 412 3.13 10.53 16.33
N HIS A 413 3.82 11.62 15.96
CA HIS A 413 4.44 12.54 16.92
C HIS A 413 3.40 13.32 17.74
N GLY A 414 2.28 13.71 17.13
CA GLY A 414 1.19 14.41 17.81
C GLY A 414 0.52 13.53 18.86
N GLN A 415 0.26 12.27 18.53
CA GLN A 415 -0.27 11.28 19.45
C GLN A 415 0.76 10.94 20.54
N ALA A 416 2.01 10.64 20.18
CA ALA A 416 3.06 10.30 21.14
C ALA A 416 3.31 11.41 22.17
N LEU A 417 3.21 12.69 21.78
CA LEU A 417 3.28 13.81 22.72
C LEU A 417 2.04 13.92 23.62
N ARG A 418 0.85 13.68 23.07
CA ARG A 418 -0.42 13.69 23.81
C ARG A 418 -0.44 12.61 24.89
N ASP A 419 0.06 11.43 24.54
CA ASP A 419 0.09 10.24 25.39
C ASP A 419 1.28 10.25 26.38
N GLY A 420 2.21 11.20 26.24
CA GLY A 420 3.43 11.26 27.05
C GLY A 420 4.47 10.20 26.70
N ARG A 421 4.34 9.52 25.55
CA ARG A 421 5.34 8.55 25.03
C ARG A 421 6.66 9.22 24.64
N ILE A 422 6.58 10.48 24.22
CA ILE A 422 7.76 11.33 23.98
C ILE A 422 7.60 12.65 24.74
N THR A 423 8.71 13.17 25.28
CA THR A 423 8.72 14.42 26.04
C THR A 423 9.94 15.25 25.67
N LEU A 424 9.77 16.56 25.52
CA LEU A 424 10.90 17.49 25.63
C LEU A 424 11.24 17.61 27.11
N ALA A 425 12.52 17.58 27.47
CA ALA A 425 12.92 17.88 28.85
C ALA A 425 12.36 19.29 29.24
N PRO A 426 12.04 19.53 30.51
CA PRO A 426 11.52 20.82 30.95
C PRO A 426 12.48 21.99 30.68
#